data_AF-A0A3N5PS40-F1
#
_entry.id   AF-A0A3N5PS40-F1
#
_cell.length_a   1.000
_cell.length_b   1.000
_cell.length_c   1.000
_cell.angle_alpha   90.00
_cell.angle_beta   90.00
_cell.angle_gamma   90.00
#
_symmetry.space_group_name_H-M   'P 1'
#
loop_
_entity.id
_entity.type
_entity.pdbx_description
1 polymer ?
#
loop_
_entity_poly.entity_id
_entity_poly.type
_entity_poly.pdbx_seq_one_letter_code
_entity_poly.pdbx_strand_id
1 'polypeptide(L)'
;REIVMHTGGVNGFVTSVTLIPEEKLGIVVLTNTDQNAFFQSLKWEILDAYLGLPYRNYDSTFFASNQKSKEKRNKWLKEIQDSVNMKLIPEISLSEFEGRYINDVYGYADLKLNTDNLELSLEHHSKLKGKLEYIGNNRFFCTYSDPTYGIKVFPFEINEGKIKSFDLFVDDFIEYLPYKFVKK
;
A
#
# COMPACT_ATOMS: atom_id res chain seq x y z
N ARG A 1 -18.19 23.11 19.49
CA ARG A 1 -18.15 21.64 19.41
C ARG A 1 -16.79 21.20 18.96
N GLU A 2 -15.87 21.07 19.91
CA GLU A 2 -14.66 20.30 19.72
C GLU A 2 -15.00 18.82 19.47
N ILE A 3 -14.33 18.20 18.49
CA ILE A 3 -14.43 16.77 18.17
C ILE A 3 -13.03 16.19 18.27
N VAL A 4 -12.85 15.21 19.15
CA VAL A 4 -11.60 14.44 19.28
C VAL A 4 -11.85 13.05 18.72
N MET A 5 -11.09 12.64 17.71
CA MET A 5 -11.30 11.34 17.07
C MET A 5 -10.00 10.69 16.62
N HIS A 6 -10.01 9.36 16.58
CA HIS A 6 -8.94 8.56 16.02
C HIS A 6 -9.53 7.33 15.31
N THR A 7 -8.86 6.88 14.26
CA THR A 7 -9.21 5.64 13.56
C THR A 7 -8.15 4.58 13.79
N GLY A 8 -8.52 3.31 13.78
CA GLY A 8 -7.58 2.20 13.88
C GLY A 8 -7.84 1.19 12.79
N GLY A 9 -6.78 0.58 12.28
CA GLY A 9 -6.87 -0.52 11.34
C GLY A 9 -5.82 -1.56 11.65
N VAL A 10 -6.21 -2.83 11.54
CA VAL A 10 -5.32 -3.98 11.45
C VAL A 10 -6.00 -5.03 10.56
N ASN A 11 -5.29 -6.03 10.06
CA ASN A 11 -5.79 -7.02 9.13
C ASN A 11 -7.21 -7.53 9.48
N GLY A 12 -8.20 -7.16 8.67
CA GLY A 12 -9.60 -7.56 8.86
C GLY A 12 -10.42 -6.75 9.88
N PHE A 13 -9.88 -5.67 10.44
CA PHE A 13 -10.57 -4.81 11.42
C PHE A 13 -10.32 -3.33 11.14
N VAL A 14 -11.39 -2.54 11.12
CA VAL A 14 -11.31 -1.08 11.13
C VAL A 14 -12.20 -0.50 12.22
N THR A 15 -11.72 0.57 12.86
CA THR A 15 -12.32 1.10 14.09
C THR A 15 -12.32 2.61 14.11
N SER A 16 -13.31 3.20 14.76
CA SER A 16 -13.37 4.63 15.03
C SER A 16 -13.70 4.87 16.49
N VAL A 17 -12.97 5.79 17.12
CA VAL A 17 -13.30 6.36 18.42
C VAL A 17 -13.49 7.85 18.24
N THR A 18 -14.60 8.39 18.73
CA THR A 18 -14.95 9.81 18.64
C THR A 18 -15.53 10.29 19.95
N LEU A 19 -15.04 11.41 20.44
CA LEU A 19 -15.50 12.07 21.65
C LEU A 19 -15.93 13.50 21.30
N ILE A 20 -17.09 13.91 21.80
CA ILE A 20 -17.60 15.29 21.71
C ILE A 20 -17.89 15.75 23.15
N PRO A 21 -16.88 16.31 23.86
CA PRO A 21 -16.98 16.60 25.29
C PRO A 21 -18.11 17.56 25.65
N GLU A 22 -18.32 18.61 24.86
CA GLU A 22 -19.39 19.61 25.05
C GLU A 22 -20.79 18.97 25.04
N GLU A 23 -20.96 17.86 24.32
CA GLU A 23 -22.23 17.13 24.17
C GLU A 23 -22.29 15.90 25.09
N LYS A 24 -21.26 15.65 25.90
CA LYS A 24 -21.11 14.45 26.73
C LYS A 24 -21.30 13.15 25.93
N LEU A 25 -20.88 13.16 24.65
CA LEU A 25 -21.06 12.04 23.73
C LEU A 25 -19.73 11.34 23.42
N GLY A 26 -19.75 10.02 23.48
CA GLY A 26 -18.69 9.15 22.95
C GLY A 26 -19.29 8.15 21.97
N ILE A 27 -18.68 7.99 20.80
CA ILE A 27 -19.08 7.04 19.76
C ILE A 27 -17.89 6.12 19.48
N VAL A 28 -18.10 4.82 19.62
CA VAL A 28 -17.11 3.79 19.28
C VAL A 28 -17.74 2.85 18.26
N VAL A 29 -17.07 2.70 17.12
CA VAL A 29 -17.47 1.77 16.06
C VAL A 29 -16.34 0.78 15.84
N LEU A 30 -16.64 -0.51 16.00
CA LEU A 30 -15.71 -1.61 15.80
C LEU A 30 -16.28 -2.52 14.71
N THR A 31 -15.50 -2.81 13.68
CA THR A 31 -15.88 -3.75 12.63
C THR A 31 -14.84 -4.85 12.48
N ASN A 32 -15.28 -6.03 12.08
CA ASN A 32 -14.46 -7.20 11.75
C ASN A 32 -14.51 -7.48 10.23
N THR A 33 -14.44 -6.40 9.46
CA THR A 33 -14.45 -6.42 8.00
C THR A 33 -13.25 -5.64 7.51
N ASP A 34 -12.63 -6.12 6.44
CA ASP A 34 -11.45 -5.50 5.84
C ASP A 34 -11.74 -4.12 5.23
N GLN A 35 -10.68 -3.40 4.84
CA GLN A 35 -10.64 -1.99 4.44
C GLN A 35 -11.92 -1.50 3.74
N ASN A 36 -12.76 -0.78 4.47
CA ASN A 36 -13.97 -0.14 3.98
C ASN A 36 -14.25 1.16 4.75
N ALA A 37 -15.22 1.92 4.28
CA ALA A 37 -15.52 3.24 4.80
C ALA A 37 -16.75 3.27 5.74
N PHE A 38 -17.37 2.11 6.00
CA PHE A 38 -18.61 1.99 6.76
C PHE A 38 -18.45 2.42 8.23
N PHE A 39 -17.34 2.05 8.85
CA PHE A 39 -17.06 2.42 10.25
C PHE A 39 -17.01 3.95 10.46
N GLN A 40 -16.64 4.70 9.43
CA GLN A 40 -16.68 6.16 9.42
C GLN A 40 -18.05 6.73 9.07
N SER A 41 -18.74 6.16 8.07
CA SER A 41 -20.08 6.64 7.69
C SER A 41 -21.06 6.48 8.86
N LEU A 42 -21.06 5.32 9.52
CA LEU A 42 -21.91 5.03 10.67
C LEU A 42 -21.68 6.01 11.83
N LYS A 43 -20.43 6.33 12.13
CA LYS A 43 -20.06 7.32 13.16
C LYS A 43 -20.67 8.68 12.85
N TRP A 44 -20.61 9.14 11.61
CA TRP A 44 -21.17 10.43 11.20
C TRP A 44 -22.71 10.43 11.21
N GLU A 45 -23.34 9.34 10.80
CA GLU A 45 -24.80 9.17 10.91
C GLU A 45 -25.28 9.24 12.35
N ILE A 46 -24.62 8.52 13.27
CA ILE A 46 -24.96 8.53 14.69
C ILE A 46 -24.79 9.95 15.27
N LEU A 47 -23.70 10.64 14.91
CA LEU A 47 -23.43 11.99 15.39
C LEU A 47 -24.53 12.98 14.96
N ASP A 48 -24.87 13.00 13.68
CA ASP A 48 -25.88 13.93 13.16
C ASP A 48 -27.27 13.62 13.75
N ALA A 49 -27.63 12.33 13.87
CA ALA A 49 -28.88 11.92 14.51
C ALA A 49 -28.94 12.34 15.98
N TYR A 50 -27.85 12.20 16.74
CA TYR A 50 -27.78 12.61 18.15
C TYR A 50 -27.96 14.13 18.31
N LEU A 51 -27.38 14.91 17.40
CA LEU A 51 -27.46 16.38 17.41
C LEU A 51 -28.77 16.94 16.82
N GLY A 52 -29.69 16.07 16.36
CA GLY A 52 -30.93 16.48 15.70
C GLY A 52 -30.70 17.20 14.37
N LEU A 53 -29.60 16.89 13.67
CA LEU A 53 -29.26 17.47 12.38
C LEU A 53 -29.99 16.74 11.23
N PRO A 54 -30.16 17.39 10.07
CA PRO A 54 -30.78 16.75 8.91
C PRO A 54 -30.00 15.51 8.45
N TYR A 55 -30.72 14.46 8.04
CA TYR A 55 -30.13 13.26 7.44
C TYR A 55 -29.35 13.60 6.16
N ARG A 56 -28.10 13.14 6.08
CA ARG A 56 -27.18 13.43 4.97
C ARG A 56 -26.82 12.21 4.12
N ASN A 57 -27.14 11.00 4.57
CA ASN A 57 -26.82 9.76 3.86
C ASN A 57 -25.31 9.62 3.56
N TYR A 58 -24.51 9.66 4.63
CA TYR A 58 -23.06 9.46 4.56
C TYR A 58 -22.72 8.09 3.98
N ASP A 59 -23.51 7.06 4.26
CA ASP A 59 -23.26 5.72 3.72
C ASP A 59 -23.18 5.71 2.19
N SER A 60 -24.16 6.31 1.51
CA SER A 60 -24.16 6.36 0.04
C SER A 60 -22.96 7.14 -0.51
N THR A 61 -22.57 8.24 0.16
CA THR A 61 -21.42 9.05 -0.24
C THR A 61 -20.11 8.29 -0.09
N PHE A 62 -19.92 7.64 1.06
CA PHE A 62 -18.73 6.87 1.38
C PHE A 62 -18.64 5.62 0.49
N PHE A 63 -19.76 4.93 0.24
CA PHE A 63 -19.83 3.80 -0.67
C PHE A 63 -19.43 4.18 -2.09
N ALA A 64 -19.98 5.29 -2.63
CA ALA A 64 -19.62 5.76 -3.96
C ALA A 64 -18.13 6.11 -4.09
N SER A 65 -17.54 6.73 -3.07
CA SER A 65 -16.10 7.01 -3.01
C SER A 65 -15.25 5.73 -3.00
N ASN A 66 -15.67 4.74 -2.21
CA ASN A 66 -15.00 3.44 -2.13
C ASN A 66 -15.06 2.68 -3.46
N GLN A 67 -16.20 2.70 -4.14
CA GLN A 67 -16.36 2.08 -5.47
C GLN A 67 -15.46 2.74 -6.52
N LYS A 68 -15.40 4.07 -6.56
CA LYS A 68 -14.48 4.80 -7.47
C LYS A 68 -13.02 4.45 -7.19
N SER A 69 -12.63 4.35 -5.93
CA SER A 69 -11.27 3.98 -5.54
C SER A 69 -10.93 2.54 -5.95
N LYS A 70 -11.87 1.61 -5.78
CA LYS A 70 -11.75 0.22 -6.23
C LYS A 70 -11.62 0.12 -7.75
N GLU A 71 -12.43 0.86 -8.50
CA GLU A 71 -12.35 0.92 -9.97
C GLU A 71 -11.00 1.47 -10.45
N LYS A 72 -10.53 2.57 -9.85
CA LYS A 72 -9.22 3.15 -10.15
C LYS A 72 -8.09 2.15 -9.88
N ARG A 73 -8.12 1.46 -8.74
CA ARG A 73 -7.13 0.43 -8.39
C ARG A 73 -7.16 -0.73 -9.39
N ASN A 74 -8.35 -1.23 -9.72
CA ASN A 74 -8.49 -2.35 -10.67
C ASN A 74 -8.02 -1.96 -12.07
N LYS A 75 -8.30 -0.73 -12.51
CA LYS A 75 -7.82 -0.21 -13.80
C LYS A 75 -6.29 -0.12 -13.82
N TRP A 76 -5.69 0.48 -12.79
CA TRP A 76 -4.23 0.57 -12.65
C TRP A 76 -3.59 -0.82 -12.63
N LEU A 77 -4.14 -1.76 -11.86
CA LEU A 77 -3.63 -3.13 -11.78
C LEU A 77 -3.66 -3.82 -13.15
N LYS A 78 -4.76 -3.64 -13.90
CA LYS A 78 -4.88 -4.18 -15.25
C LYS A 78 -3.80 -3.61 -16.17
N GLU A 79 -3.61 -2.28 -16.17
CA GLU A 79 -2.59 -1.61 -17.00
C GLU A 79 -1.16 -2.10 -16.69
N ILE A 80 -0.85 -2.30 -15.40
CA ILE A 80 0.46 -2.83 -14.99
C ILE A 80 0.60 -4.31 -15.38
N GLN A 81 -0.43 -5.12 -15.20
CA GLN A 81 -0.40 -6.53 -15.61
C GLN A 81 -0.24 -6.68 -17.13
N ASP A 82 -0.89 -5.82 -17.92
CA ASP A 82 -0.72 -5.75 -19.37
C ASP A 82 0.75 -5.45 -19.71
N SER A 83 1.41 -4.54 -18.96
CA SER A 83 2.83 -4.23 -19.12
C SER A 83 3.75 -5.42 -18.78
N VAL A 84 3.44 -6.19 -17.74
CA VAL A 84 4.15 -7.45 -17.41
C VAL A 84 4.01 -8.45 -18.56
N ASN A 85 2.80 -8.61 -19.10
CA ASN A 85 2.50 -9.56 -20.17
C ASN A 85 3.18 -9.23 -21.50
N MET A 86 3.57 -7.96 -21.72
CA MET A 86 4.37 -7.58 -22.88
C MET A 86 5.78 -8.18 -22.87
N LYS A 87 6.26 -8.68 -21.72
CA LYS A 87 7.62 -9.24 -21.57
C LYS A 87 8.69 -8.33 -22.17
N LEU A 88 8.62 -7.06 -21.81
CA LEU A 88 9.55 -6.04 -22.28
C LEU A 88 10.98 -6.48 -21.97
N ILE A 89 11.87 -6.29 -22.94
CA ILE A 89 13.29 -6.61 -22.78
C ILE A 89 13.96 -5.42 -22.08
N PRO A 90 14.56 -5.60 -20.89
CA PRO A 90 15.32 -4.55 -20.23
C PRO A 90 16.53 -4.11 -21.06
N GLU A 91 16.88 -2.82 -21.00
CA GLU A 91 18.11 -2.31 -21.62
C GLU A 91 19.38 -2.91 -20.97
N ILE A 92 19.27 -3.25 -19.69
CA ILE A 92 20.32 -3.89 -18.89
C ILE A 92 19.85 -5.28 -18.49
N SER A 93 20.69 -6.30 -18.69
CA SER A 93 20.37 -7.69 -18.31
C SER A 93 19.81 -7.77 -16.88
N LEU A 94 18.79 -8.61 -16.66
CA LEU A 94 18.20 -8.82 -15.33
C LEU A 94 19.23 -9.27 -14.29
N SER A 95 20.27 -9.99 -14.71
CA SER A 95 21.40 -10.39 -13.85
C SER A 95 22.11 -9.20 -13.21
N GLU A 96 22.14 -8.03 -13.87
CA GLU A 96 22.76 -6.82 -13.32
C GLU A 96 21.96 -6.20 -12.18
N PHE A 97 20.70 -6.59 -12.01
CA PHE A 97 19.87 -6.15 -10.87
C PHE A 97 20.06 -7.06 -9.65
N GLU A 98 20.64 -8.26 -9.82
CA GLU A 98 20.96 -9.14 -8.71
C GLU A 98 22.01 -8.52 -7.77
N GLY A 99 21.95 -8.95 -6.52
CA GLY A 99 22.93 -8.62 -5.50
C GLY A 99 22.30 -8.14 -4.20
N ARG A 100 23.19 -7.67 -3.33
CA ARG A 100 22.83 -7.16 -2.01
C ARG A 100 22.79 -5.64 -2.03
N TYR A 101 21.73 -5.10 -1.46
CA TYR A 101 21.49 -3.68 -1.30
C TYR A 101 21.36 -3.36 0.19
N ILE A 102 21.72 -2.14 0.56
CA ILE A 102 21.68 -1.66 1.95
C ILE A 102 20.82 -0.41 2.05
N ASN A 103 20.02 -0.35 3.11
CA ASN A 103 19.46 0.88 3.65
C ASN A 103 20.01 1.04 5.08
N ASP A 104 20.54 2.21 5.41
CA ASP A 104 21.25 2.43 6.68
C ASP A 104 20.38 2.19 7.93
N VAL A 105 19.06 2.29 7.80
CA VAL A 105 18.10 2.10 8.90
C VAL A 105 17.42 0.74 8.83
N TYR A 106 17.01 0.32 7.62
CA TYR A 106 16.21 -0.89 7.42
C TYR A 106 17.05 -2.17 7.34
N GLY A 107 18.35 -2.07 7.06
CA GLY A 107 19.25 -3.22 6.90
C GLY A 107 19.40 -3.66 5.44
N TYR A 108 19.61 -4.96 5.22
CA TYR A 108 19.88 -5.50 3.89
C TYR A 108 18.63 -5.98 3.13
N ALA A 109 18.66 -5.77 1.81
CA ALA A 109 17.78 -6.41 0.84
C ALA A 109 18.62 -7.23 -0.14
N ASP A 110 18.22 -8.46 -0.43
CA ASP A 110 18.85 -9.33 -1.42
C ASP A 110 17.89 -9.50 -2.61
N LEU A 111 18.38 -9.24 -3.83
CA LEU A 111 17.69 -9.55 -5.08
C LEU A 111 18.37 -10.74 -5.76
N LYS A 112 17.60 -11.76 -6.11
CA LYS A 112 18.07 -12.95 -6.84
C LYS A 112 17.25 -13.17 -8.10
N LEU A 113 17.90 -13.49 -9.20
CA LEU A 113 17.26 -13.83 -10.47
C LEU A 113 16.66 -15.23 -10.36
N ASN A 114 15.38 -15.32 -10.69
CA ASN A 114 14.64 -16.56 -10.82
C ASN A 114 14.00 -16.63 -12.21
N THR A 115 14.67 -17.32 -13.13
CA THR A 115 14.25 -17.54 -14.53
C THR A 115 14.04 -16.24 -15.33
N ASP A 116 12.94 -15.52 -15.08
CA ASP A 116 12.50 -14.31 -15.80
C ASP A 116 12.08 -13.15 -14.88
N ASN A 117 12.22 -13.31 -13.56
CA ASN A 117 11.88 -12.31 -12.56
C ASN A 117 12.95 -12.22 -11.45
N LEU A 118 12.91 -11.17 -10.64
CA LEU A 118 13.76 -11.07 -9.46
C LEU A 118 12.95 -11.44 -8.21
N GLU A 119 13.53 -12.21 -7.31
CA GLU A 119 13.01 -12.45 -5.98
C GLU A 119 13.72 -11.53 -4.98
N LEU A 120 12.93 -10.71 -4.27
CA LEU A 120 13.34 -9.89 -3.15
C LEU A 120 13.22 -10.66 -1.84
N SER A 121 14.27 -10.58 -1.03
CA SER A 121 14.29 -10.97 0.37
C SER A 121 14.82 -9.84 1.24
N LEU A 122 14.23 -9.63 2.41
CA LEU A 122 14.64 -8.60 3.36
C LEU A 122 15.23 -9.27 4.61
N GLU A 123 16.34 -8.73 5.11
CA GLU A 123 17.10 -9.29 6.23
C GLU A 123 16.23 -9.52 7.47
N HIS A 124 15.46 -8.51 7.86
CA HIS A 124 14.60 -8.55 9.05
C HIS A 124 13.19 -9.08 8.78
N HIS A 125 12.89 -9.48 7.53
CA HIS A 125 11.60 -10.04 7.12
C HIS A 125 11.80 -11.27 6.21
N SER A 126 12.58 -12.25 6.67
CA SER A 126 13.02 -13.39 5.84
C SER A 126 11.91 -14.25 5.24
N LYS A 127 10.72 -14.27 5.88
CA LYS A 127 9.51 -14.94 5.39
C LYS A 127 8.76 -14.16 4.30
N LEU A 128 8.96 -12.84 4.23
CA LEU A 128 8.36 -12.00 3.21
C LEU A 128 9.21 -12.09 1.94
N LYS A 129 8.60 -12.51 0.84
CA LYS A 129 9.21 -12.51 -0.49
C LYS A 129 8.51 -11.49 -1.37
N GLY A 130 9.27 -10.80 -2.21
CA GLY A 130 8.71 -9.99 -3.29
C GLY A 130 9.05 -10.60 -4.64
N LYS A 131 8.07 -10.86 -5.49
CA LYS A 131 8.31 -11.21 -6.90
C LYS A 131 8.31 -9.92 -7.71
N LEU A 132 9.44 -9.59 -8.33
CA LEU A 132 9.66 -8.36 -9.10
C LEU A 132 9.69 -8.68 -10.60
N GLU A 133 8.70 -8.18 -11.33
CA GLU A 133 8.55 -8.38 -12.77
C GLU A 133 8.81 -7.07 -13.51
N TYR A 134 9.66 -7.09 -14.54
CA TYR A 134 10.04 -5.87 -15.26
C TYR A 134 8.86 -5.29 -16.06
N ILE A 135 8.63 -3.98 -15.94
CA ILE A 135 7.53 -3.27 -16.62
C ILE A 135 8.01 -2.05 -17.43
N GLY A 136 9.27 -2.02 -17.81
CA GLY A 136 9.84 -0.94 -18.61
C GLY A 136 10.29 0.27 -17.80
N ASN A 137 11.18 1.07 -18.39
CA ASN A 137 11.74 2.30 -17.83
C ASN A 137 12.42 2.08 -16.46
N ASN A 138 13.18 0.99 -16.32
CA ASN A 138 13.90 0.66 -15.08
C ASN A 138 12.96 0.50 -13.87
N ARG A 139 11.74 -0.01 -14.10
CA ARG A 139 10.76 -0.25 -13.04
C ARG A 139 10.37 -1.72 -12.99
N PHE A 140 10.10 -2.17 -11.77
CA PHE A 140 9.64 -3.52 -11.50
C PHE A 140 8.31 -3.48 -10.76
N PHE A 141 7.37 -4.29 -11.21
CA PHE A 141 6.14 -4.58 -10.50
C PHE A 141 6.42 -5.66 -9.46
N CYS A 142 6.37 -5.27 -8.19
CA CYS A 142 6.54 -6.14 -7.04
C CYS A 142 5.20 -6.66 -6.55
N THR A 143 5.08 -7.99 -6.46
CA THR A 143 4.01 -8.67 -5.74
C THR A 143 4.58 -9.37 -4.51
N TYR A 144 4.17 -8.93 -3.32
CA TYR A 144 4.61 -9.55 -2.07
C TYR A 144 3.87 -10.88 -1.81
N SER A 145 4.56 -11.83 -1.19
CA SER A 145 4.01 -13.13 -0.81
C SER A 145 2.94 -13.04 0.28
N ASP A 146 3.05 -12.02 1.14
CA ASP A 146 2.00 -11.65 2.09
C ASP A 146 1.18 -10.49 1.49
N PRO A 147 -0.12 -10.69 1.19
CA PRO A 147 -0.97 -9.68 0.59
C PRO A 147 -1.09 -8.39 1.41
N THR A 148 -0.81 -8.42 2.72
CA THR A 148 -0.83 -7.23 3.58
C THR A 148 0.18 -6.18 3.12
N TYR A 149 1.32 -6.60 2.57
CA TYR A 149 2.35 -5.71 2.01
C TYR A 149 2.02 -5.21 0.60
N GLY A 150 0.97 -5.77 -0.01
CA GLY A 150 0.37 -5.27 -1.23
C GLY A 150 1.16 -5.56 -2.51
N ILE A 151 0.87 -4.75 -3.52
CA ILE A 151 1.50 -4.76 -4.84
C ILE A 151 1.98 -3.36 -5.17
N LYS A 152 3.23 -3.21 -5.58
CA LYS A 152 3.87 -1.90 -5.73
C LYS A 152 4.83 -1.88 -6.90
N VAL A 153 5.11 -0.68 -7.41
CA VAL A 153 6.10 -0.49 -8.47
C VAL A 153 7.37 0.07 -7.85
N PHE A 154 8.50 -0.60 -8.06
CA PHE A 154 9.81 -0.16 -7.59
C PHE A 154 10.57 0.47 -8.75
N PRO A 155 10.91 1.77 -8.67
CA PRO A 155 11.84 2.38 -9.59
C PRO A 155 13.27 2.02 -9.20
N PHE A 156 14.09 1.73 -10.21
CA PHE A 156 15.53 1.58 -10.07
C PHE A 156 16.24 2.82 -10.63
N GLU A 157 17.24 3.28 -9.90
CA GLU A 157 18.15 4.32 -10.34
C GLU A 157 19.34 3.69 -11.03
N ILE A 158 19.59 4.12 -12.27
CA ILE A 158 20.68 3.63 -13.10
C ILE A 158 21.54 4.83 -13.48
N ASN A 159 22.85 4.71 -13.32
CA ASN A 159 23.82 5.73 -13.69
C ASN A 159 24.97 5.09 -14.47
N GLU A 160 25.28 5.62 -15.66
CA GLU A 160 26.31 5.10 -16.57
C GLU A 160 26.17 3.59 -16.85
N GLY A 161 24.94 3.11 -17.04
CA GLY A 161 24.67 1.69 -17.29
C GLY A 161 24.88 0.78 -16.08
N LYS A 162 25.00 1.32 -14.86
CA LYS A 162 25.12 0.54 -13.63
C LYS A 162 23.96 0.82 -12.68
N ILE A 163 23.42 -0.25 -12.09
CA ILE A 163 22.38 -0.15 -11.06
C ILE A 163 22.96 0.49 -9.79
N LYS A 164 22.35 1.57 -9.33
CA LYS A 164 22.77 2.30 -8.12
C LYS A 164 21.89 1.99 -6.93
N SER A 165 20.58 2.01 -7.11
CA SER A 165 19.63 1.81 -6.01
C SER A 165 18.25 1.47 -6.53
N PHE A 166 17.36 1.07 -5.63
CA PHE A 166 15.91 1.08 -5.87
C PHE A 166 15.17 1.62 -4.66
N ASP A 167 13.95 2.12 -4.91
CA ASP A 167 13.04 2.52 -3.86
C ASP A 167 12.05 1.40 -3.57
N LEU A 168 12.10 0.87 -2.35
CA LEU A 168 11.19 -0.14 -1.86
C LEU A 168 9.92 0.53 -1.35
N PHE A 169 8.78 0.08 -1.87
CA PHE A 169 7.46 0.48 -1.40
C PHE A 169 6.72 -0.73 -0.82
N VAL A 170 5.83 -0.49 0.13
CA VAL A 170 4.84 -1.44 0.64
C VAL A 170 3.46 -0.79 0.56
N ASP A 171 2.40 -1.51 0.92
CA ASP A 171 1.05 -0.92 1.00
C ASP A 171 1.05 0.33 1.89
N ASP A 172 0.31 1.36 1.46
CA ASP A 172 0.26 2.65 2.16
C ASP A 172 -0.38 2.50 3.54
N PHE A 173 -1.13 1.41 3.76
CA PHE A 173 -1.63 1.03 5.08
C PHE A 173 -0.52 0.68 6.08
N ILE A 174 0.63 0.19 5.60
CA ILE A 174 1.78 -0.17 6.43
C ILE A 174 2.73 1.02 6.57
N GLU A 175 3.16 1.60 5.44
CA GLU A 175 4.13 2.69 5.40
C GLU A 175 3.91 3.53 4.14
N TYR A 176 3.92 4.86 4.32
CA TYR A 176 3.69 5.81 3.23
C TYR A 176 4.97 6.17 2.48
N LEU A 177 6.12 6.10 3.16
CA LEU A 177 7.40 6.52 2.60
C LEU A 177 8.21 5.33 2.04
N PRO A 178 8.91 5.52 0.92
CA PRO A 178 9.81 4.49 0.42
C PRO A 178 11.06 4.36 1.28
N TYR A 179 11.65 3.16 1.25
CA TYR A 179 13.01 2.92 1.72
C TYR A 179 13.94 2.81 0.52
N LYS A 180 14.93 3.71 0.42
CA LYS A 180 15.94 3.66 -0.64
C LYS A 180 17.02 2.65 -0.29
N PHE A 181 17.22 1.66 -1.15
CA PHE A 181 18.22 0.62 -1.01
C PHE A 181 19.35 0.83 -2.03
N VAL A 182 20.57 1.05 -1.55
CA VAL A 182 21.75 1.30 -2.40
C VAL A 182 22.51 0.00 -2.64
N LYS A 183 22.91 -0.25 -3.89
CA LYS A 183 23.65 -1.45 -4.27
C LYS A 183 25.06 -1.40 -3.66
N LYS A 184 25.48 -2.48 -3.00
CA LYS A 184 26.85 -2.63 -2.48
C LYS A 184 27.85 -3.04 -3.56
#